data_AF-A0A830HXF4-F1
#
_entry.id   AF-A0A830HXF4-F1
#
_cell.length_a   1.000
_cell.length_b   1.000
_cell.length_c   1.000
_cell.angle_alpha   90.00
_cell.angle_beta   90.00
_cell.angle_gamma   90.00
#
_symmetry.space_group_name_H-M   'P 1'
#
loop_
_entity.id
_entity.type
_entity.pdbx_description
1 polymer ?
#
loop_
_entity_poly.entity_id
_entity_poly.type
_entity_poly.pdbx_seq_one_letter_code
_entity_poly.pdbx_strand_id
1 'polypeptide(L)'
;MALRSALLVLAVALSAHAQGPATSGDCKCSCCHTESDSSLAECKLQDYFFMAGNSATCNPDVCRARFQQCPDEGSHNSGKVFATYEDCECSCCHDKKSCDAGDYFTGRFLSKSKEVCSKAVCQARFASCLDEGDHNSGAQTMANFLGGSQVAGECTCLCCMGDKQCRDFRDYKRSTFVAASESVCSTDVCSARFATCPDPGTHNNGGNVFVSYTPMDKRAAMPPSSRDGEMPWWAAVLIAGAVGAAFVGAIWVGRSYLAYRRGYAWVNMRNPVFQNTGFKNLGDSTDVRAPAQAFEVTDVTSV
;
A
#
# COMPACT_ATOMS: atom_id res chain seq x y z
N MET A 1 -14.25 40.21 -23.45
CA MET A 1 -13.68 40.50 -22.11
C MET A 1 -14.72 40.13 -21.08
N ALA A 2 -14.41 39.14 -20.22
CA ALA A 2 -15.07 38.75 -18.96
C ALA A 2 -15.13 37.23 -18.87
N LEU A 3 -14.06 36.60 -18.36
CA LEU A 3 -14.14 35.34 -17.61
C LEU A 3 -12.75 35.02 -17.03
N ARG A 4 -12.43 35.71 -15.94
CA ARG A 4 -11.35 35.34 -15.01
C ARG A 4 -11.83 35.75 -13.63
N SER A 5 -12.10 34.78 -12.76
CA SER A 5 -12.06 34.85 -11.29
C SER A 5 -13.11 33.91 -10.70
N ALA A 6 -12.69 32.73 -10.25
CA ALA A 6 -13.23 32.00 -9.11
C ALA A 6 -12.52 30.64 -9.03
N LEU A 7 -11.26 30.66 -8.57
CA LEU A 7 -10.52 29.48 -8.13
C LEU A 7 -9.91 29.85 -6.78
N LEU A 8 -9.94 28.89 -5.84
CA LEU A 8 -9.65 28.97 -4.41
C LEU A 8 -10.81 29.38 -3.51
N VAL A 9 -11.55 28.38 -3.03
CA VAL A 9 -12.00 28.34 -1.63
C VAL A 9 -11.52 27.02 -1.03
N LEU A 10 -10.60 27.16 -0.08
CA LEU A 10 -10.25 26.30 1.06
C LEU A 10 -10.81 24.86 1.06
N ALA A 11 -9.92 23.90 0.83
CA ALA A 11 -10.06 22.51 1.30
C ALA A 11 -9.10 22.30 2.48
N VAL A 12 -9.48 22.80 3.66
CA VAL A 12 -8.89 22.36 4.93
C VAL A 12 -10.02 22.41 5.95
N ALA A 13 -10.39 21.25 6.51
CA ALA A 13 -10.67 21.03 7.93
C ALA A 13 -11.64 19.85 8.17
N LEU A 14 -11.20 18.98 9.09
CA LEU A 14 -11.95 18.03 9.92
C LEU A 14 -12.41 16.71 9.27
N SER A 15 -11.46 15.75 9.21
CA SER A 15 -11.76 14.34 9.47
C SER A 15 -11.73 14.08 10.98
N ALA A 16 -12.57 14.76 11.76
CA ALA A 16 -12.89 14.35 13.12
C ALA A 16 -14.18 13.55 13.07
N HIS A 17 -14.12 12.35 12.49
CA HIS A 17 -15.19 11.38 12.69
C HIS A 17 -15.03 10.82 14.10
N ALA A 18 -15.88 11.31 15.00
CA ALA A 18 -16.21 10.63 16.24
C ALA A 18 -16.71 9.23 15.85
N GLN A 19 -15.83 8.24 15.94
CA GLN A 19 -16.22 6.84 15.89
C GLN A 19 -16.95 6.57 17.21
N GLY A 20 -18.18 6.06 17.14
CA GLY A 20 -18.79 5.38 18.28
C GLY A 20 -17.88 4.26 18.80
N PRO A 21 -18.27 3.52 19.85
CA PRO A 21 -17.46 2.39 20.32
C PRO A 21 -17.35 1.36 19.19
N ALA A 22 -16.30 1.46 18.39
CA ALA A 22 -15.95 0.48 17.40
C ALA A 22 -15.55 -0.75 18.20
N THR A 23 -16.31 -1.84 18.10
CA THR A 23 -15.93 -3.12 18.69
C THR A 23 -14.89 -3.85 17.84
N SER A 24 -14.49 -3.24 16.72
CA SER A 24 -13.52 -3.79 15.78
C SER A 24 -12.30 -2.86 15.75
N GLY A 25 -11.25 -3.26 16.45
CA GLY A 25 -9.93 -2.64 16.50
C GLY A 25 -8.90 -3.69 16.88
N ASP A 26 -7.67 -3.59 16.38
CA ASP A 26 -6.54 -4.43 16.81
C ASP A 26 -5.76 -3.81 17.98
N CYS A 27 -6.16 -2.62 18.45
CA CYS A 27 -5.69 -2.03 19.69
C CYS A 27 -6.85 -1.70 20.61
N LYS A 28 -6.77 -2.22 21.84
CA LYS A 28 -7.68 -1.95 22.95
C LYS A 28 -7.04 -0.96 23.93
N CYS A 29 -7.66 0.19 24.11
CA CYS A 29 -7.31 1.19 25.11
C CYS A 29 -8.24 1.06 26.31
N SER A 30 -7.72 0.70 27.48
CA SER A 30 -8.48 0.65 28.72
C SER A 30 -8.12 1.85 29.58
N CYS A 31 -9.07 2.76 29.77
CA CYS A 31 -8.87 4.02 30.46
C CYS A 31 -9.54 3.99 31.83
N CYS A 32 -8.74 4.29 32.84
CA CYS A 32 -9.06 4.17 34.24
C CYS A 32 -9.19 5.56 34.87
N HIS A 33 -10.40 5.94 35.28
CA HIS A 33 -10.60 7.14 36.08
C HIS A 33 -10.62 6.76 37.55
N THR A 34 -9.75 7.40 38.33
CA THR A 34 -9.83 7.39 39.78
C THR A 34 -10.68 8.58 40.19
N GLU A 35 -11.87 8.33 40.71
CA GLU A 35 -12.69 9.38 41.34
C GLU A 35 -11.90 9.90 42.56
N SER A 36 -11.70 11.21 42.60
CA SER A 36 -10.61 11.89 43.33
C SER A 36 -10.65 11.82 44.86
N ASP A 37 -11.67 11.22 45.49
CA ASP A 37 -11.89 11.40 46.93
C ASP A 37 -12.11 10.10 47.73
N SER A 38 -12.01 8.93 47.11
CA SER A 38 -12.11 7.66 47.84
C SER A 38 -10.77 6.93 47.79
N SER A 39 -10.12 6.74 48.94
CA SER A 39 -8.93 5.89 49.11
C SER A 39 -9.16 4.41 48.76
N LEU A 40 -10.38 4.07 48.34
CA LEU A 40 -10.85 2.77 47.82
C LEU A 40 -11.56 2.92 46.46
N ALA A 41 -11.31 4.00 45.71
CA ALA A 41 -11.97 4.23 44.42
C ALA A 41 -11.63 3.10 43.44
N GLU A 42 -12.61 2.23 43.17
CA GLU A 42 -12.52 1.23 42.12
C GLU A 42 -12.33 1.95 40.79
N CYS A 43 -11.24 1.62 40.12
CA CYS A 43 -10.95 2.06 38.77
C CYS A 43 -12.04 1.55 37.82
N LYS A 44 -12.94 2.44 37.39
CA LYS A 44 -13.91 2.09 36.34
C LYS A 44 -13.18 2.11 35.00
N LEU A 45 -12.80 0.93 34.53
CA LEU A 45 -12.16 0.75 33.23
C LEU A 45 -13.19 0.98 32.12
N GLN A 46 -12.90 1.95 31.26
CA GLN A 46 -13.63 2.17 30.03
C GLN A 46 -12.76 1.79 28.84
N ASP A 47 -13.26 0.86 28.03
CA ASP A 47 -12.54 0.29 26.90
C ASP A 47 -12.89 1.01 25.60
N TYR A 48 -11.87 1.35 24.83
CA TYR A 48 -11.97 1.92 23.48
C TYR A 48 -11.13 1.08 22.53
N PHE A 49 -11.48 1.05 21.25
CA PHE A 49 -10.73 0.30 20.25
C PHE A 49 -10.42 1.14 19.01
N PHE A 50 -9.27 0.89 18.39
CA PHE A 50 -8.93 1.45 17.08
C PHE A 50 -8.03 0.49 16.30
N MET A 51 -7.89 0.75 15.00
CA MET A 51 -6.94 0.04 14.14
C MET A 51 -5.55 0.71 14.23
N ALA A 52 -4.67 0.13 15.03
CA ALA A 52 -3.26 0.47 15.17
C ALA A 52 -2.43 -0.08 14.00
N GLY A 53 -2.76 -1.26 13.49
CA GLY A 53 -2.05 -1.94 12.39
C GLY A 53 -0.79 -2.68 12.83
N ASN A 54 -0.19 -2.31 13.96
CA ASN A 54 0.90 -3.04 14.62
C ASN A 54 0.94 -2.73 16.13
N SER A 55 1.76 -3.48 16.87
CA SER A 55 1.86 -3.32 18.32
C SER A 55 2.58 -2.04 18.75
N ALA A 56 3.48 -1.47 17.93
CA ALA A 56 4.21 -0.25 18.28
C ALA A 56 3.31 0.99 18.28
N THR A 57 2.31 1.02 17.41
CA THR A 57 1.28 2.07 17.34
C THR A 57 0.15 1.87 18.35
N CYS A 58 0.13 0.76 19.09
CA CYS A 58 -0.80 0.49 20.18
C CYS A 58 -0.13 0.70 21.54
N ASN A 59 -0.04 1.96 21.98
CA ASN A 59 0.57 2.32 23.26
C ASN A 59 -0.29 3.34 24.04
N PRO A 60 -0.05 3.51 25.36
CA PRO A 60 -0.86 4.40 26.19
C PRO A 60 -0.89 5.86 25.72
N ASP A 61 0.23 6.37 25.17
CA ASP A 61 0.30 7.76 24.70
C ASP A 61 -0.60 7.98 23.48
N VAL A 62 -0.64 7.01 22.56
CA VAL A 62 -1.56 7.00 21.43
C VAL A 62 -3.01 6.91 21.93
N CYS A 63 -3.29 6.08 22.93
CA CYS A 63 -4.63 5.99 23.53
C CYS A 63 -5.08 7.33 24.13
N ARG A 64 -4.23 7.99 24.92
CA ARG A 64 -4.49 9.32 25.50
C ARG A 64 -4.72 10.38 24.42
N ALA A 65 -3.87 10.41 23.40
CA ALA A 65 -3.97 11.37 22.31
C ALA A 65 -5.23 11.18 21.47
N ARG A 66 -5.70 9.93 21.33
CA ARG A 66 -6.82 9.59 20.44
C ARG A 66 -8.18 9.66 21.14
N PHE A 67 -8.25 9.27 22.40
CA PHE A 67 -9.49 9.24 23.16
C PHE A 67 -9.45 10.29 24.27
N GLN A 68 -10.16 11.39 24.05
CA GLN A 68 -10.23 12.51 25.01
C GLN A 68 -10.82 12.12 26.37
N GLN A 69 -11.55 11.01 26.41
CA GLN A 69 -12.07 10.47 27.64
C GLN A 69 -10.96 9.87 28.50
N CYS A 70 -9.83 9.47 27.92
CA CYS A 70 -8.74 8.89 28.70
C CYS A 70 -7.99 9.98 29.48
N PRO A 71 -7.60 9.72 30.74
CA PRO A 71 -6.87 10.68 31.55
C PRO A 71 -5.52 11.01 30.91
N ASP A 72 -5.18 12.29 30.82
CA ASP A 72 -3.88 12.77 30.38
C ASP A 72 -2.83 12.68 31.50
N GLU A 73 -1.56 12.92 31.18
CA GLU A 73 -0.47 12.94 32.17
C GLU A 73 -0.45 14.23 33.01
N GLY A 74 -1.50 15.04 32.91
CA GLY A 74 -1.65 16.29 33.64
C GLY A 74 -1.94 16.08 35.13
N SER A 75 -1.65 17.13 35.91
CA SER A 75 -1.87 17.16 37.37
C SER A 75 -3.34 17.06 37.79
N HIS A 76 -4.29 16.99 36.86
CA HIS A 76 -5.71 17.17 37.13
C HIS A 76 -6.51 15.86 37.17
N ASN A 77 -5.88 14.72 36.88
CA ASN A 77 -6.55 13.43 36.74
C ASN A 77 -5.55 12.30 37.01
N SER A 78 -5.63 11.72 38.21
CA SER A 78 -4.81 10.59 38.70
C SER A 78 -5.13 9.24 38.04
N GLY A 79 -5.57 9.25 36.79
CA GLY A 79 -6.01 8.07 36.08
C GLY A 79 -4.88 7.29 35.40
N LYS A 80 -5.18 6.07 34.98
CA LYS A 80 -4.24 5.20 34.25
C LYS A 80 -4.78 4.86 32.87
N VAL A 81 -3.89 4.70 31.90
CA VAL A 81 -4.24 4.25 30.55
C VAL A 81 -3.43 3.02 30.22
N PHE A 82 -4.12 1.96 29.79
CA PHE A 82 -3.52 0.73 29.32
C PHE A 82 -3.80 0.58 27.83
N ALA A 83 -2.82 0.11 27.08
CA ALA A 83 -2.98 -0.23 25.67
C ALA A 83 -2.62 -1.70 25.48
N THR A 84 -3.51 -2.45 24.85
CA THR A 84 -3.32 -3.87 24.54
C THR A 84 -3.52 -4.08 23.05
N TYR A 85 -2.45 -4.45 22.35
CA TYR A 85 -2.56 -4.90 20.97
C TYR A 85 -3.14 -6.31 20.94
N GLU A 86 -4.14 -6.55 20.11
CA GLU A 86 -4.81 -7.83 19.97
C GLU A 86 -4.53 -8.39 18.58
N ASP A 87 -3.65 -9.39 18.52
CA ASP A 87 -3.11 -9.95 17.30
C ASP A 87 -3.70 -11.33 16.93
N CYS A 88 -4.71 -11.77 17.68
CA CYS A 88 -5.46 -12.98 17.39
C CYS A 88 -6.95 -12.69 17.53
N GLU A 89 -7.71 -13.06 16.49
CA GLU A 89 -9.16 -13.04 16.47
C GLU A 89 -9.70 -14.46 16.46
N CYS A 90 -10.58 -14.74 17.41
CA CYS A 90 -11.36 -15.95 17.48
C CYS A 90 -12.76 -15.67 16.96
N SER A 91 -13.25 -16.49 16.05
CA SER A 91 -14.66 -16.51 15.66
C SER A 91 -15.24 -17.90 15.92
N CYS A 92 -16.41 -17.95 16.56
CA CYS A 92 -17.05 -19.22 16.87
C CYS A 92 -18.57 -19.14 16.83
N CYS A 93 -19.19 -20.27 16.52
CA CYS A 93 -20.64 -20.47 16.48
C CYS A 93 -20.98 -21.76 17.24
N HIS A 94 -22.12 -21.76 17.91
CA HIS A 94 -22.52 -22.83 18.83
C HIS A 94 -23.03 -24.09 18.12
N ASP A 95 -23.69 -23.93 16.97
CA ASP A 95 -24.22 -25.02 16.19
C ASP A 95 -24.21 -24.66 14.71
N LYS A 96 -24.44 -25.67 13.86
CA LYS A 96 -24.45 -25.50 12.41
C LYS A 96 -25.42 -24.41 11.94
N LYS A 97 -26.58 -24.28 12.58
CA LYS A 97 -27.60 -23.30 12.19
C LYS A 97 -27.11 -21.88 12.49
N SER A 98 -26.46 -21.65 13.63
CA SER A 98 -25.82 -20.36 13.94
C SER A 98 -24.70 -20.04 12.96
N CYS A 99 -23.88 -21.02 12.60
CA CYS A 99 -22.80 -20.81 11.61
C CYS A 99 -23.37 -20.45 10.23
N ASP A 100 -24.40 -21.16 9.78
CA ASP A 100 -25.07 -20.93 8.49
C ASP A 100 -25.80 -19.57 8.46
N ALA A 101 -26.31 -19.11 9.62
CA ALA A 101 -26.97 -17.81 9.77
C ALA A 101 -25.99 -16.62 9.88
N GLY A 102 -24.70 -16.88 10.12
CA GLY A 102 -23.71 -15.83 10.33
C GLY A 102 -23.63 -15.30 11.77
N ASP A 103 -24.26 -16.00 12.72
CA ASP A 103 -24.27 -15.61 14.14
C ASP A 103 -22.99 -16.08 14.84
N TYR A 104 -21.89 -15.38 14.56
CA TYR A 104 -20.60 -15.66 15.15
C TYR A 104 -20.34 -14.79 16.39
N PHE A 105 -19.95 -15.43 17.49
CA PHE A 105 -19.20 -14.72 18.53
C PHE A 105 -17.81 -14.38 17.98
N THR A 106 -17.36 -13.16 18.23
CA THR A 106 -15.99 -12.74 17.94
C THR A 106 -15.30 -12.28 19.23
N GLY A 107 -14.10 -12.80 19.47
CA GLY A 107 -13.27 -12.45 20.60
C GLY A 107 -11.85 -12.21 20.14
N ARG A 108 -11.12 -11.31 20.78
CA ARG A 108 -9.74 -10.97 20.40
C ARG A 108 -8.82 -11.04 21.61
N PHE A 109 -7.54 -11.35 21.38
CA PHE A 109 -6.52 -11.36 22.43
C PHE A 109 -5.10 -11.20 21.86
N LEU A 110 -4.16 -10.84 22.73
CA LEU A 110 -2.72 -10.86 22.43
C LEU A 110 -2.16 -12.28 22.54
N SER A 111 -1.96 -12.92 21.39
CA SER A 111 -1.28 -14.21 21.21
C SER A 111 0.24 -14.08 21.07
N LYS A 112 0.76 -12.95 20.56
CA LYS A 112 2.18 -12.68 20.25
C LYS A 112 2.76 -13.52 19.10
N SER A 113 2.12 -14.62 18.73
CA SER A 113 2.58 -15.48 17.63
C SER A 113 1.43 -16.29 17.02
N LYS A 114 1.63 -16.72 15.77
CA LYS A 114 0.66 -17.54 15.04
C LYS A 114 0.44 -18.90 15.70
N GLU A 115 1.47 -19.47 16.32
CA GLU A 115 1.41 -20.77 16.99
C GLU A 115 0.51 -20.69 18.24
N VAL A 116 0.52 -19.56 18.94
CA VAL A 116 -0.34 -19.32 20.11
C VAL A 116 -1.77 -18.99 19.68
N CYS A 117 -1.96 -18.32 18.53
CA CYS A 117 -3.28 -18.06 17.95
C CYS A 117 -3.87 -19.32 17.29
N SER A 118 -4.43 -20.22 18.11
CA SER A 118 -4.99 -21.48 17.66
C SER A 118 -6.43 -21.68 18.10
N LYS A 119 -7.15 -22.57 17.42
CA LYS A 119 -8.53 -22.94 17.76
C LYS A 119 -8.66 -23.41 19.21
N ALA A 120 -7.73 -24.24 19.67
CA ALA A 120 -7.72 -24.77 21.02
C ALA A 120 -7.57 -23.65 22.06
N VAL A 121 -6.73 -22.65 21.78
CA VAL A 121 -6.57 -21.48 22.66
C VAL A 121 -7.84 -20.61 22.65
N CYS A 122 -8.49 -20.43 21.49
CA CYS A 122 -9.78 -19.75 21.40
C CYS A 122 -10.85 -20.42 22.26
N GLN A 123 -10.98 -21.74 22.18
CA GLN A 123 -11.95 -22.53 22.98
C GLN A 123 -11.65 -22.46 24.48
N ALA A 124 -10.37 -22.56 24.85
CA ALA A 124 -9.97 -22.45 26.26
C ALA A 124 -10.20 -21.04 26.84
N ARG A 125 -10.12 -20.01 26.01
CA ARG A 125 -10.17 -18.61 26.46
C ARG A 125 -11.58 -18.02 26.43
N PHE A 126 -12.40 -18.41 25.48
CA PHE A 126 -13.75 -17.90 25.30
C PHE A 126 -14.76 -19.00 25.54
N ALA A 127 -15.53 -18.90 26.62
CA ALA A 127 -16.55 -19.89 26.99
C ALA A 127 -17.64 -20.06 25.92
N SER A 128 -17.86 -19.04 25.08
CA SER A 128 -18.76 -19.12 23.92
C SER A 128 -18.23 -19.99 22.78
N CYS A 129 -16.93 -20.29 22.77
CA CYS A 129 -16.31 -21.13 21.76
C CYS A 129 -16.24 -22.57 22.27
N LEU A 130 -17.24 -23.36 21.90
CA LEU A 130 -17.33 -24.76 22.28
C LEU A 130 -16.32 -25.63 21.52
N ASP A 131 -15.90 -26.73 22.15
CA ASP A 131 -15.12 -27.77 21.50
C ASP A 131 -15.96 -28.54 20.50
N GLU A 132 -15.35 -28.92 19.38
CA GLU A 132 -16.01 -29.74 18.38
C GLU A 132 -16.02 -31.19 18.89
N GLY A 133 -17.19 -31.67 19.31
CA GLY A 133 -17.37 -32.98 19.91
C GLY A 133 -18.82 -33.46 19.83
N ASP A 134 -19.05 -34.70 20.24
CA ASP A 134 -20.36 -35.39 20.07
C ASP A 134 -21.54 -34.65 20.70
N HIS A 135 -21.30 -33.83 21.72
CA HIS A 135 -22.31 -33.04 22.42
C HIS A 135 -22.49 -31.62 21.86
N ASN A 136 -21.58 -31.15 21.00
CA ASN A 136 -21.58 -29.83 20.36
C ASN A 136 -21.53 -29.98 18.84
N SER A 137 -22.26 -30.96 18.30
CA SER A 137 -22.19 -31.30 16.88
C SER A 137 -22.54 -30.09 16.00
N GLY A 138 -21.58 -29.66 15.17
CA GLY A 138 -21.73 -28.51 14.29
C GLY A 138 -21.27 -27.18 14.87
N ALA A 139 -20.79 -27.14 16.12
CA ALA A 139 -20.04 -25.99 16.62
C ALA A 139 -18.76 -25.82 15.78
N GLN A 140 -18.41 -24.58 15.46
CA GLN A 140 -17.14 -24.28 14.80
C GLN A 140 -16.39 -23.20 15.56
N THR A 141 -15.08 -23.38 15.66
CA THR A 141 -14.16 -22.34 16.13
C THR A 141 -13.07 -22.12 15.09
N MET A 142 -12.81 -20.86 14.80
CA MET A 142 -11.73 -20.40 13.95
C MET A 142 -10.83 -19.46 14.75
N ALA A 143 -9.53 -19.56 14.50
CA ALA A 143 -8.54 -18.64 15.03
C ALA A 143 -7.84 -17.99 13.83
N ASN A 144 -7.80 -16.67 13.83
CA ASN A 144 -7.20 -15.86 12.80
C ASN A 144 -6.13 -14.97 13.43
N PHE A 145 -4.87 -15.29 13.15
CA PHE A 145 -3.75 -14.47 13.61
C PHE A 145 -3.71 -13.18 12.77
N LEU A 146 -4.08 -12.08 13.41
CA LEU A 146 -4.11 -10.73 12.86
C LEU A 146 -2.78 -9.99 13.02
N GLY A 147 -1.87 -10.53 13.84
CA GLY A 147 -0.54 -9.96 14.05
C GLY A 147 0.07 -9.65 12.70
N GLY A 148 0.19 -8.34 12.45
CA GLY A 148 0.35 -7.78 11.12
C GLY A 148 1.29 -8.65 10.32
N SER A 149 0.84 -9.07 9.13
CA SER A 149 1.61 -9.91 8.20
C SER A 149 3.06 -9.51 8.38
N GLN A 150 3.85 -10.39 8.98
CA GLN A 150 5.27 -10.20 9.15
C GLN A 150 5.82 -10.24 7.73
N VAL A 151 5.65 -9.14 7.00
CA VAL A 151 5.95 -9.05 5.58
C VAL A 151 7.45 -9.00 5.59
N ALA A 152 8.08 -10.17 5.44
CA ALA A 152 9.53 -10.29 5.49
C ALA A 152 10.14 -9.08 4.77
N GLY A 153 10.94 -8.31 5.50
CA GLY A 153 11.45 -7.04 5.04
C GLY A 153 12.96 -7.09 4.94
N GLU A 154 13.51 -6.26 4.08
CA GLU A 154 14.92 -5.97 4.14
C GLU A 154 15.17 -5.03 5.32
N CYS A 155 15.89 -5.53 6.32
CA CYS A 155 16.41 -4.73 7.42
C CYS A 155 17.80 -4.23 7.06
N THR A 156 17.99 -2.91 7.11
CA THR A 156 19.27 -2.25 6.87
C THR A 156 19.82 -1.70 8.18
N CYS A 157 21.00 -2.18 8.58
CA CYS A 157 21.78 -1.68 9.70
C CYS A 157 22.89 -0.75 9.17
N LEU A 158 22.99 0.46 9.73
CA LEU A 158 24.07 1.40 9.49
C LEU A 158 24.85 1.56 10.77
N CYS A 159 26.10 1.10 10.77
CA CYS A 159 26.89 0.99 11.97
C CYS A 159 28.20 1.77 11.86
N CYS A 160 28.49 2.57 12.88
CA CYS A 160 29.72 3.32 13.02
C CYS A 160 30.32 3.03 14.40
N MET A 161 31.59 2.61 14.41
CA MET A 161 32.35 2.34 15.64
C MET A 161 32.85 3.66 16.24
N GLY A 162 32.81 3.77 17.57
CA GLY A 162 33.09 5.03 18.29
C GLY A 162 34.53 5.50 18.29
N ASP A 163 35.45 4.71 17.74
CA ASP A 163 36.82 5.13 17.46
C ASP A 163 36.90 6.20 16.37
N LYS A 164 35.85 6.32 15.54
CA LYS A 164 35.68 7.40 14.56
C LYS A 164 34.53 8.29 15.00
N GLN A 165 34.75 9.61 14.97
CA GLN A 165 33.64 10.55 15.12
C GLN A 165 32.70 10.33 13.93
N CYS A 166 31.53 9.75 14.16
CA CYS A 166 30.52 9.43 13.14
C CYS A 166 29.89 10.71 12.54
N ARG A 167 30.70 11.51 11.85
CA ARG A 167 30.34 12.84 11.35
C ARG A 167 29.81 12.79 9.91
N ASP A 168 30.28 11.84 9.10
CA ASP A 168 29.86 11.68 7.70
C ASP A 168 29.17 10.32 7.50
N PHE A 169 28.19 10.26 6.60
CA PHE A 169 27.52 9.01 6.20
C PHE A 169 28.51 7.97 5.63
N ARG A 170 29.67 8.42 5.13
CA ARG A 170 30.76 7.56 4.68
C ARG A 170 31.42 6.75 5.78
N ASP A 171 31.29 7.17 7.04
CA ASP A 171 31.84 6.45 8.19
C ASP A 171 30.98 5.27 8.62
N TYR A 172 29.75 5.17 8.10
CA TYR A 172 28.82 4.09 8.42
C TYR A 172 29.02 2.90 7.50
N LYS A 173 29.25 1.74 8.10
CA LYS A 173 29.19 0.46 7.40
C LYS A 173 27.73 0.01 7.32
N ARG A 174 27.24 -0.12 6.09
CA ARG A 174 25.91 -0.69 5.80
C ARG A 174 25.97 -2.21 5.83
N SER A 175 25.01 -2.86 6.47
CA SER A 175 24.77 -4.29 6.40
C SER A 175 23.27 -4.54 6.29
N THR A 176 22.85 -5.56 5.56
CA THR A 176 21.43 -5.86 5.35
C THR A 176 21.13 -7.32 5.65
N PHE A 177 19.89 -7.59 6.08
CA PHE A 177 19.37 -8.94 6.23
C PHE A 177 17.86 -8.99 6.02
N VAL A 178 17.33 -10.15 5.68
CA VAL A 178 15.88 -10.35 5.64
C VAL A 178 15.37 -10.57 7.06
N ALA A 179 14.63 -9.60 7.58
CA ALA A 179 13.93 -9.68 8.86
C ALA A 179 12.54 -10.26 8.62
N ALA A 180 12.09 -11.18 9.48
CA ALA A 180 10.75 -11.73 9.38
C ALA A 180 9.69 -10.61 9.53
N SER A 181 9.95 -9.62 10.37
CA SER A 181 9.11 -8.45 10.59
C SER A 181 9.92 -7.23 11.00
N GLU A 182 9.26 -6.08 11.06
CA GLU A 182 9.82 -4.82 11.54
C GLU A 182 10.37 -4.94 12.97
N SER A 183 9.70 -5.69 13.85
CA SER A 183 10.16 -5.88 15.24
C SER A 183 11.46 -6.70 15.35
N VAL A 184 11.78 -7.50 14.34
CA VAL A 184 13.06 -8.22 14.23
C VAL A 184 14.17 -7.29 13.69
N CYS A 185 13.82 -6.13 13.15
CA CYS A 185 14.73 -5.12 12.66
C CYS A 185 15.00 -4.05 13.73
N SER A 186 15.80 -4.39 14.74
CA SER A 186 16.15 -3.48 15.85
C SER A 186 17.67 -3.24 15.94
N THR A 187 18.06 -2.18 16.66
CA THR A 187 19.47 -1.85 16.93
C THR A 187 20.19 -2.99 17.62
N ASP A 188 19.55 -3.63 18.61
CA ASP A 188 20.14 -4.74 19.37
C ASP A 188 20.37 -5.96 18.48
N VAL A 189 19.43 -6.25 17.58
CA VAL A 189 19.58 -7.35 16.60
C VAL A 189 20.71 -7.02 15.61
N CYS A 190 20.82 -5.78 15.14
CA CYS A 190 21.92 -5.36 14.29
C CYS A 190 23.28 -5.53 14.99
N SER A 191 23.41 -5.10 16.25
CA SER A 191 24.62 -5.26 17.06
C SER A 191 25.01 -6.72 17.27
N ALA A 192 24.05 -7.55 17.68
CA ALA A 192 24.30 -8.98 17.89
C ALA A 192 24.65 -9.74 16.60
N ARG A 193 24.13 -9.31 15.45
CA ARG A 193 24.28 -10.02 14.17
C ARG A 193 25.51 -9.60 13.39
N PHE A 194 25.94 -8.34 13.51
CA PHE A 194 27.06 -7.80 12.76
C PHE A 194 28.12 -7.27 13.71
N ALA A 195 29.28 -7.93 13.75
CA ALA A 195 30.43 -7.51 14.56
C ALA A 195 30.98 -6.10 14.23
N THR A 196 30.50 -5.49 13.15
CA THR A 196 30.83 -4.11 12.77
C THR A 196 29.94 -3.07 13.45
N CYS A 197 28.92 -3.54 14.17
CA CYS A 197 28.02 -2.73 14.94
C CYS A 197 28.46 -2.76 16.41
N PRO A 198 28.54 -1.61 17.08
CA PRO A 198 28.84 -1.58 18.50
C PRO A 198 27.73 -2.28 19.27
N ASP A 199 28.10 -3.12 20.24
CA ASP A 199 27.18 -3.76 21.16
C ASP A 199 26.50 -2.74 22.11
N PRO A 200 25.30 -3.04 22.62
CA PRO A 200 24.72 -2.26 23.71
C PRO A 200 25.57 -2.46 24.98
N GLY A 201 26.51 -1.54 25.22
CA GLY A 201 27.45 -1.61 26.34
C GLY A 201 28.39 -0.42 26.44
N THR A 202 28.93 -0.20 27.64
CA THR A 202 29.78 0.97 27.99
C THR A 202 31.17 0.97 27.34
N HIS A 203 31.54 -0.10 26.64
CA HIS A 203 32.83 -0.22 25.97
C HIS A 203 32.86 0.43 24.58
N ASN A 204 31.73 0.96 24.09
CA ASN A 204 31.56 1.45 22.73
C ASN A 204 31.43 2.98 22.66
N ASN A 205 32.28 3.69 23.42
CA ASN A 205 32.26 5.15 23.53
C ASN A 205 32.28 5.82 22.14
N GLY A 206 31.13 6.40 21.75
CA GLY A 206 30.95 7.16 20.50
C GLY A 206 30.36 6.38 19.32
N GLY A 207 30.05 5.09 19.48
CA GLY A 207 29.47 4.28 18.39
C GLY A 207 27.98 4.55 18.18
N ASN A 208 27.51 4.50 16.94
CA ASN A 208 26.12 4.70 16.57
C ASN A 208 25.60 3.56 15.69
N VAL A 209 24.36 3.13 15.94
CA VAL A 209 23.63 2.15 15.12
C VAL A 209 22.32 2.78 14.69
N PHE A 210 22.10 2.87 13.38
CA PHE A 210 20.80 3.21 12.80
C PHE A 210 20.22 2.01 12.10
N VAL A 211 18.91 1.87 12.18
CA VAL A 211 18.19 0.74 11.59
C VAL A 211 17.05 1.27 10.73
N SER A 212 16.87 0.66 9.58
CA SER A 212 15.80 0.96 8.64
C SER A 212 15.18 -0.34 8.15
N TYR A 213 13.87 -0.50 8.36
CA TYR A 213 13.11 -1.62 7.84
C TYR A 213 12.41 -1.24 6.55
N THR A 214 12.54 -2.08 5.53
CA THR A 214 11.79 -1.94 4.27
C THR A 214 11.01 -3.22 4.04
N PRO A 215 9.68 -3.25 4.22
CA PRO A 215 8.90 -4.45 3.97
C PRO A 215 9.11 -4.91 2.52
N MET A 216 9.39 -6.19 2.28
CA MET A 216 9.42 -6.72 0.91
C MET A 216 7.97 -6.79 0.46
N ASP A 217 7.55 -5.73 -0.20
CA ASP A 217 6.23 -5.68 -0.81
C ASP A 217 6.05 -6.96 -1.65
N LYS A 218 4.89 -7.61 -1.58
CA LYS A 218 4.55 -8.75 -2.45
C LYS A 218 4.38 -8.34 -3.93
N ARG A 219 5.15 -7.37 -4.41
CA ARG A 219 5.24 -6.87 -5.78
C ARG A 219 6.74 -6.79 -6.11
N ALA A 220 7.34 -7.76 -6.78
CA ALA A 220 6.88 -8.37 -8.01
C ALA A 220 6.95 -9.91 -7.95
N ALA A 221 5.94 -10.54 -7.36
CA ALA A 221 5.43 -11.71 -8.06
C ALA A 221 4.88 -11.17 -9.39
N MET A 222 5.48 -11.59 -10.50
CA MET A 222 4.73 -11.64 -11.77
C MET A 222 3.31 -12.10 -11.44
N PRO A 223 2.26 -11.47 -12.00
CA PRO A 223 0.90 -11.94 -11.76
C PRO A 223 0.91 -13.46 -11.99
N PRO A 224 0.36 -14.27 -11.06
CA PRO A 224 0.29 -15.70 -11.29
C PRO A 224 -0.33 -15.88 -12.67
N SER A 225 0.30 -16.65 -13.54
CA SER A 225 -0.34 -17.06 -14.78
C SER A 225 -1.58 -17.83 -14.37
N SER A 226 -2.71 -17.12 -14.27
CA SER A 226 -3.99 -17.71 -13.92
C SER A 226 -4.30 -18.67 -15.03
N ARG A 227 -4.27 -19.95 -14.69
CA ARG A 227 -4.68 -21.05 -15.55
C ARG A 227 -6.20 -21.09 -15.75
N ASP A 228 -6.92 -20.10 -15.23
CA ASP A 228 -8.35 -19.94 -15.43
C ASP A 228 -8.58 -18.70 -16.30
N GLY A 229 -9.13 -18.92 -17.50
CA GLY A 229 -9.13 -18.03 -18.65
C GLY A 229 -10.04 -16.81 -18.57
N GLU A 230 -10.10 -16.13 -17.42
CA GLU A 230 -10.80 -14.85 -17.29
C GLU A 230 -9.79 -13.70 -17.35
N MET A 231 -9.77 -13.03 -18.51
CA MET A 231 -8.95 -11.85 -18.73
C MET A 231 -9.39 -10.74 -17.77
N PRO A 232 -8.48 -10.14 -16.98
CA PRO A 232 -8.85 -9.08 -16.05
C PRO A 232 -9.42 -7.89 -16.82
N TRP A 233 -10.45 -7.25 -16.27
CA TRP A 233 -11.24 -6.21 -16.95
C TRP A 233 -10.37 -5.07 -17.52
N TRP A 234 -9.27 -4.71 -16.85
CA TRP A 234 -8.35 -3.68 -17.33
C TRP A 234 -7.62 -4.10 -18.61
N ALA A 235 -7.32 -5.38 -18.79
CA ALA A 235 -6.68 -5.90 -20.00
C ALA A 235 -7.65 -5.88 -21.20
N ALA A 236 -8.94 -6.16 -20.96
CA ALA A 236 -9.98 -6.02 -21.98
C ALA A 236 -10.11 -4.55 -22.46
N VAL A 237 -10.03 -3.59 -21.53
CA VAL A 237 -10.06 -2.15 -21.86
C VAL A 237 -8.83 -1.74 -22.69
N LEU A 238 -7.64 -2.22 -22.33
CA LEU A 238 -6.41 -1.89 -23.07
C LEU A 238 -6.42 -2.49 -24.50
N ILE A 239 -6.88 -3.73 -24.65
CA ILE A 239 -6.95 -4.38 -25.97
C ILE A 239 -7.99 -3.66 -26.84
N ALA A 240 -9.18 -3.39 -26.31
CA ALA A 240 -10.21 -2.66 -27.05
C ALA A 240 -9.74 -1.25 -27.45
N GLY A 241 -9.06 -0.54 -26.53
CA GLY A 241 -8.49 0.78 -26.80
C GLY A 241 -7.41 0.76 -27.88
N ALA A 242 -6.48 -0.20 -27.82
CA ALA A 242 -5.39 -0.33 -28.79
C ALA A 242 -5.90 -0.66 -30.20
N VAL A 243 -6.86 -1.60 -30.31
CA VAL A 243 -7.47 -1.96 -31.60
C VAL A 243 -8.25 -0.78 -32.18
N GLY A 244 -9.01 -0.06 -31.36
CA GLY A 244 -9.73 1.14 -31.79
C GLY A 244 -8.79 2.23 -32.33
N ALA A 245 -7.71 2.52 -31.61
CA ALA A 245 -6.72 3.52 -32.04
C ALA A 245 -6.02 3.13 -33.35
N ALA A 246 -5.67 1.85 -33.52
CA ALA A 246 -5.04 1.35 -34.74
C ALA A 246 -5.98 1.48 -35.96
N PHE A 247 -7.27 1.13 -35.80
CA PHE A 247 -8.26 1.25 -36.88
C PHE A 247 -8.48 2.71 -37.30
N VAL A 248 -8.63 3.63 -36.34
CA VAL A 248 -8.79 5.05 -36.63
C VAL A 248 -7.54 5.61 -37.33
N GLY A 249 -6.35 5.22 -36.87
CA GLY A 249 -5.08 5.58 -37.52
C GLY A 249 -5.00 5.09 -38.97
N ALA A 250 -5.36 3.83 -39.23
CA ALA A 250 -5.33 3.25 -40.57
C ALA A 250 -6.32 3.95 -41.53
N ILE A 251 -7.53 4.28 -41.06
CA ILE A 251 -8.52 5.03 -41.86
C ILE A 251 -7.97 6.42 -42.20
N TRP A 252 -7.35 7.11 -41.24
CA TRP A 252 -6.81 8.44 -41.44
C TRP A 252 -5.64 8.45 -42.44
N VAL A 253 -4.73 7.49 -42.32
CA VAL A 253 -3.62 7.30 -43.28
C VAL A 253 -4.16 6.96 -44.67
N GLY A 254 -5.13 6.05 -44.77
CA GLY A 254 -5.77 5.69 -46.04
C GLY A 254 -6.46 6.86 -46.73
N ARG A 255 -7.22 7.68 -45.98
CA ARG A 255 -7.84 8.91 -46.51
C ARG A 255 -6.79 9.92 -46.96
N SER A 256 -5.73 10.11 -46.19
CA SER A 256 -4.63 11.01 -46.54
C SER A 256 -3.92 10.57 -47.82
N TYR A 257 -3.69 9.26 -47.97
CA TYR A 257 -3.08 8.68 -49.17
C TYR A 257 -3.97 8.83 -50.41
N LEU A 258 -5.28 8.57 -50.29
CA LEU A 258 -6.25 8.79 -51.37
C LEU A 258 -6.37 10.27 -51.74
N ALA A 259 -6.32 11.16 -50.74
CA ALA A 259 -6.34 12.59 -50.98
C ALA A 259 -5.08 13.07 -51.72
N TYR A 260 -3.92 12.53 -51.36
CA TYR A 260 -2.66 12.77 -52.08
C TYR A 260 -2.76 12.33 -53.55
N ARG A 261 -3.27 11.12 -53.84
CA ARG A 261 -3.42 10.62 -55.22
C ARG A 261 -4.43 11.42 -56.06
N ARG A 262 -5.46 11.97 -55.44
CA ARG A 262 -6.48 12.79 -56.13
C ARG A 262 -6.07 14.25 -56.33
N GLY A 263 -4.89 14.66 -55.86
CA GLY A 263 -4.35 15.99 -56.09
C GLY A 263 -5.06 17.12 -55.33
N TYR A 264 -5.67 16.84 -54.17
CA TYR A 264 -6.30 17.90 -53.39
C TYR A 264 -5.26 18.93 -52.92
N ALA A 265 -5.55 20.21 -53.19
CA ALA A 265 -4.63 21.33 -53.02
C ALA A 265 -4.06 21.51 -51.61
N TRP A 266 -4.76 21.06 -50.56
CA TRP A 266 -4.30 21.16 -49.17
C TRP A 266 -3.14 20.21 -48.83
N VAL A 267 -2.91 19.15 -49.61
CA VAL A 267 -1.76 18.23 -49.44
C VAL A 267 -0.53 18.77 -50.17
N ASN A 268 -0.72 19.68 -51.13
CA ASN A 268 0.33 20.26 -51.96
C ASN A 268 0.60 21.72 -51.55
N MET A 269 0.69 21.99 -50.24
CA MET A 269 1.23 23.26 -49.72
C MET A 269 2.74 23.29 -49.93
N ARG A 270 3.19 23.27 -51.20
CA ARG A 270 4.49 23.79 -51.56
C ARG A 270 4.42 25.29 -51.31
N ASN A 271 4.88 25.69 -50.14
CA ASN A 271 5.13 27.09 -49.84
C ASN A 271 6.16 27.58 -50.88
N PRO A 272 5.82 28.50 -51.81
CA PRO A 272 6.69 28.86 -52.94
C PRO A 272 7.99 29.55 -52.52
N VAL A 273 8.17 29.85 -51.23
CA VAL A 273 9.33 30.57 -50.69
C VAL A 273 10.60 29.70 -50.61
N PHE A 274 10.51 28.37 -50.66
CA PHE A 274 11.68 27.49 -50.51
C PHE A 274 12.35 27.02 -51.81
N GLN A 275 11.95 27.53 -52.99
CA GLN A 275 12.52 27.04 -54.26
C GLN A 275 13.91 27.60 -54.64
N ASN A 276 14.47 28.57 -53.90
CA ASN A 276 15.74 29.21 -54.31
C ASN A 276 16.94 28.99 -53.38
N THR A 277 16.83 28.14 -52.36
CA THR A 277 17.99 27.70 -51.58
C THR A 277 18.17 26.21 -51.81
N GLY A 278 19.24 25.81 -52.49
CA GLY A 278 19.54 24.44 -52.94
C GLY A 278 19.75 23.42 -51.82
N PHE A 279 18.77 23.26 -50.93
CA PHE A 279 18.69 22.18 -49.97
C PHE A 279 17.93 21.02 -50.61
N LYS A 280 18.66 19.95 -50.93
CA LYS A 280 18.05 18.63 -51.18
C LYS A 280 17.26 18.22 -49.93
N ASN A 281 15.98 17.91 -50.10
CA ASN A 281 15.20 17.29 -49.03
C ASN A 281 15.80 15.92 -48.70
N LEU A 282 16.01 15.64 -47.41
CA LEU A 282 16.63 14.42 -46.85
C LEU A 282 15.77 13.14 -47.03
N GLY A 283 14.89 13.09 -48.03
CA GLY A 283 14.05 11.94 -48.35
C GLY A 283 13.74 11.78 -49.84
N ASP A 284 14.45 12.48 -50.73
CA ASP A 284 14.29 12.33 -52.18
C ASP A 284 15.00 11.05 -52.65
N SER A 285 14.40 9.89 -52.36
CA SER A 285 14.76 8.63 -53.00
C SER A 285 14.23 8.69 -54.43
N THR A 286 15.14 8.82 -55.39
CA THR A 286 14.88 8.97 -56.83
C THR A 286 14.23 7.75 -57.50
N ASP A 287 13.66 6.81 -56.74
CA ASP A 287 13.27 5.49 -57.25
C ASP A 287 11.74 5.27 -57.41
N VAL A 288 10.90 6.28 -57.17
CA VAL A 288 9.42 6.12 -57.31
C VAL A 288 8.77 7.24 -58.13
N ARG A 289 9.39 7.61 -59.25
CA ARG A 289 8.73 8.41 -60.29
C ARG A 289 8.72 7.63 -61.60
N ALA A 290 7.66 6.83 -61.79
CA ALA A 290 7.30 6.40 -63.13
C ALA A 290 7.01 7.65 -63.97
N PRO A 291 7.60 7.80 -65.16
CA PRO A 291 7.27 8.90 -66.06
C PRO A 291 5.80 8.79 -66.44
N ALA A 292 5.04 9.86 -66.23
CA ALA A 292 3.75 10.02 -66.87
C ALA A 292 3.98 9.96 -68.38
N GLN A 293 3.52 8.89 -69.02
CA GLN A 293 3.61 8.73 -70.47
C GLN A 293 2.90 9.93 -71.11
N ALA A 294 3.66 10.71 -71.88
CA ALA A 294 3.13 11.70 -72.78
C ALA A 294 2.27 10.96 -73.82
N PHE A 295 0.96 11.19 -73.78
CA PHE A 295 0.05 10.74 -74.83
C PHE A 295 0.23 11.69 -76.00
N GLU A 296 1.04 11.29 -76.97
CA GLU A 296 1.25 11.99 -78.22
C GLU A 296 -0.01 11.78 -79.10
N VAL A 297 -0.84 12.82 -79.21
CA VAL A 297 -1.97 12.85 -80.15
C VAL A 297 -1.39 13.16 -81.52
N THR A 298 -1.17 12.13 -82.34
CA THR A 298 -0.86 12.32 -83.76
C THR A 298 -2.16 12.69 -84.48
N ASP A 299 -2.24 13.95 -84.89
CA ASP A 299 -3.23 14.49 -85.81
C ASP A 299 -3.00 13.88 -87.21
N VAL A 300 -3.99 13.18 -87.76
CA VAL A 300 -3.96 12.66 -89.14
C VAL A 300 -5.00 13.43 -89.94
N THR A 301 -4.52 14.42 -90.68
CA THR A 301 -5.27 15.14 -91.73
C THR A 301 -4.79 14.75 -93.14
N SER A 302 -5.75 14.67 -94.06
CA SER A 302 -5.71 14.46 -95.54
C SER A 302 -5.53 13.01 -96.01
N VAL A 303 -6.36 12.46 -96.90
CA VAL A 303 -7.09 13.01 -98.07
C VAL A 303 -8.55 12.54 -98.12
#